data_AF-A0AAQ2Y3Y8-F1
#
_entry.id   AF-A0AAQ2Y3Y8-F1
#
_cell.length_a   1.000
_cell.length_b   1.000
_cell.length_c   1.000
_cell.angle_alpha   90.00
_cell.angle_beta   90.00
_cell.angle_gamma   90.00
#
_symmetry.space_group_name_H-M   'P 1'
#
loop_
_entity.id
_entity.type
_entity.pdbx_description
1 polymer ?
#
loop_
_entity_poly.entity_id
_entity_poly.type
_entity_poly.pdbx_seq_one_letter_code
_entity_poly.pdbx_strand_id
1 'polypeptide(L)'
;MLELTKRLDANTECEVFDSLILPYELRIRGRLKGVTEKGHDVGLFLDRGPVLRDGDLLEAKTGEVIRVHAANEPVTTAYINGTLPLARLCYHLGNRHTLLAVGQDEDGRCWVRMTPDHVLEELALLLGATLTHHQAPFDPESGAYAHVGREQSHDHSHGHHHHGHQHEH
;
A
#
# COMPACT_ATOMS: atom_id res chain seq x y z
N MET A 1 1.47 -9.17 25.96
CA MET A 1 1.27 -8.33 24.75
C MET A 1 2.65 -8.04 24.17
N LEU A 2 2.91 -8.45 22.92
CA LEU A 2 4.18 -8.16 22.24
C LEU A 2 4.15 -6.73 21.68
N GLU A 3 5.22 -5.97 21.87
CA GLU A 3 5.34 -4.60 21.36
C GLU A 3 6.21 -4.59 20.10
N LEU A 4 5.57 -4.49 18.92
CA LEU A 4 6.23 -4.46 17.62
C LEU A 4 6.75 -3.06 17.32
N THR A 5 8.07 -2.89 17.35
CA THR A 5 8.71 -1.57 17.34
C THR A 5 9.60 -1.32 16.13
N LYS A 6 9.97 -2.35 15.38
CA LYS A 6 10.96 -2.22 14.31
C LYS A 6 10.56 -3.03 13.10
N ARG A 7 10.80 -2.48 11.91
CA ARG A 7 10.72 -3.19 10.63
C ARG A 7 12.06 -3.83 10.34
N LEU A 8 12.05 -5.08 9.90
CA LEU A 8 13.24 -5.78 9.43
C LEU A 8 13.32 -5.67 7.91
N ASP A 9 14.54 -5.73 7.38
CA ASP A 9 14.76 -5.77 5.94
C ASP A 9 14.24 -7.09 5.37
N ALA A 10 13.70 -7.06 4.14
CA ALA A 10 13.10 -8.24 3.51
C ALA A 10 14.07 -9.43 3.33
N ASN A 11 15.39 -9.16 3.33
CA ASN A 11 16.44 -10.17 3.21
C ASN A 11 16.95 -10.69 4.57
N THR A 12 16.32 -10.30 5.68
CA THR A 12 16.71 -10.79 7.01
C THR A 12 16.31 -12.25 7.15
N GLU A 13 17.29 -13.15 7.26
CA GLU A 13 17.02 -14.53 7.71
C GLU A 13 16.68 -14.50 9.19
N CYS A 14 15.39 -14.70 9.51
CA CYS A 14 14.91 -14.82 10.86
C CYS A 14 13.81 -15.88 10.97
N GLU A 15 13.68 -16.47 12.16
CA GLU A 15 12.59 -17.38 12.46
C GLU A 15 11.32 -16.58 12.76
N VAL A 16 10.28 -16.80 11.96
CA VAL A 16 8.98 -16.15 12.17
C VAL A 16 8.26 -16.84 13.32
N PHE A 17 8.04 -16.08 14.39
CA PHE A 17 7.35 -16.56 15.58
C PHE A 17 5.84 -16.73 15.32
N ASP A 18 5.21 -15.74 14.70
CA ASP A 18 3.77 -15.72 14.42
C ASP A 18 3.44 -14.72 13.30
N SER A 19 2.18 -14.63 12.92
CA SER A 19 1.70 -13.81 11.81
C SER A 19 0.60 -12.86 12.26
N LEU A 20 0.57 -11.67 11.68
CA LEU A 20 -0.45 -10.64 11.91
C LEU A 20 -1.15 -10.31 10.60
N ILE A 21 -2.40 -10.75 10.48
CA ILE A 21 -3.25 -10.50 9.32
C ILE A 21 -3.93 -9.14 9.49
N LEU A 22 -3.70 -8.21 8.56
CA LEU A 22 -4.26 -6.86 8.63
C LEU A 22 -4.89 -6.42 7.31
N PRO A 23 -6.09 -5.82 7.35
CA PRO A 23 -6.63 -5.10 6.20
C PRO A 23 -5.80 -3.86 5.87
N TYR A 24 -5.91 -3.37 4.65
CA TYR A 24 -5.14 -2.23 4.16
C TYR A 24 -5.25 -0.99 5.08
N GLU A 25 -6.45 -0.68 5.56
CA GLU A 25 -6.69 0.48 6.44
C GLU A 25 -5.91 0.41 7.77
N LEU A 26 -5.59 -0.79 8.25
CA LEU A 26 -4.77 -0.98 9.44
C LEU A 26 -3.28 -1.00 9.09
N ARG A 27 -2.89 -1.49 7.91
CA ARG A 27 -1.49 -1.52 7.45
C ARG A 27 -0.89 -0.14 7.17
N ILE A 28 -1.72 0.89 7.00
CA ILE A 28 -1.27 2.29 6.88
C ILE A 28 -1.03 2.98 8.24
N ARG A 29 -1.43 2.37 9.36
CA ARG A 29 -1.32 2.97 10.69
C ARG A 29 0.03 2.63 11.33
N GLY A 30 0.70 3.63 11.90
CA GLY A 30 1.93 3.39 12.68
C GLY A 30 1.67 2.86 14.09
N ARG A 31 0.45 3.06 14.62
CA ARG A 31 0.06 2.61 15.95
C ARG A 31 -1.31 1.94 15.92
N LEU A 32 -1.39 0.70 16.37
CA LEU A 32 -2.63 -0.04 16.54
C LEU A 32 -2.44 -1.19 17.55
N LYS A 33 -3.55 -1.71 18.07
CA LYS A 33 -3.57 -2.98 18.79
C LYS A 33 -4.18 -4.05 17.88
N GLY A 34 -3.68 -5.27 17.97
CA GLY A 34 -4.15 -6.41 17.19
C GLY A 34 -3.91 -7.72 17.92
N VAL A 35 -4.31 -8.80 17.27
CA VAL A 35 -4.12 -10.17 17.75
C VAL A 35 -3.54 -10.97 16.58
N THR A 36 -2.49 -11.75 16.83
CA THR A 36 -1.87 -12.60 15.81
C THR A 36 -2.71 -13.84 15.52
N GLU A 37 -2.33 -14.60 14.49
CA GLU A 37 -3.02 -15.85 14.13
C GLU A 37 -3.02 -16.89 15.25
N LYS A 38 -1.93 -17.01 16.03
CA LYS A 38 -1.90 -17.93 17.20
C LYS A 38 -2.53 -17.34 18.46
N GLY A 39 -3.14 -16.15 18.40
CA GLY A 39 -3.88 -15.55 19.51
C GLY A 39 -3.05 -14.70 20.47
N HIS A 40 -1.85 -14.26 20.10
CA HIS A 40 -1.05 -13.37 20.93
C HIS A 40 -1.50 -11.91 20.76
N ASP A 41 -1.73 -11.21 21.87
CA ASP A 41 -1.97 -9.77 21.85
C ASP A 41 -0.72 -9.03 21.38
N VAL A 42 -0.87 -8.14 20.40
CA VAL A 42 0.23 -7.31 19.87
C VAL A 42 -0.14 -5.83 19.84
N GLY A 43 0.85 -4.99 20.07
CA GLY A 43 0.79 -3.54 19.88
C GLY A 43 1.81 -3.11 18.84
N LEU A 44 1.35 -2.48 17.77
CA LEU A 44 2.20 -1.85 16.77
C LEU A 44 2.61 -0.46 17.27
N PHE A 45 3.91 -0.19 17.31
CA PHE A 45 4.49 1.09 17.72
C PHE A 45 5.60 1.49 16.77
N LEU A 46 5.23 1.76 15.52
CA LEU A 46 6.14 2.23 14.48
C LEU A 46 6.04 3.75 14.34
N ASP A 47 7.17 4.37 13.99
CA ASP A 47 7.16 5.74 13.47
C ASP A 47 6.34 5.82 12.18
N ARG A 48 5.92 7.03 11.79
CA ARG A 48 5.19 7.24 10.53
C ARG A 48 6.02 6.69 9.37
N GLY A 49 5.52 5.59 8.80
CA GLY A 49 6.22 4.73 7.86
C GLY A 49 5.48 4.57 6.53
N PRO A 50 6.10 3.91 5.54
CA PRO A 50 5.36 3.42 4.39
C PRO A 50 4.32 2.38 4.83
N VAL A 51 3.37 2.05 3.97
CA VAL A 51 2.39 0.98 4.26
C VAL A 51 3.11 -0.32 4.62
N LEU A 52 2.60 -1.08 5.58
CA LEU A 52 3.06 -2.44 5.83
C LEU A 52 2.65 -3.34 4.67
N ARG A 53 3.60 -3.89 3.93
CA ARG A 53 3.36 -4.77 2.78
C ARG A 53 3.08 -6.19 3.22
N ASP A 54 2.44 -6.96 2.34
CA ASP A 54 2.37 -8.41 2.52
C ASP A 54 3.79 -8.99 2.57
N GLY A 55 4.08 -9.79 3.59
CA GLY A 55 5.39 -10.37 3.82
C GLY A 55 6.36 -9.52 4.67
N ASP A 56 6.02 -8.27 5.00
CA ASP A 56 6.85 -7.43 5.88
C ASP A 56 7.08 -8.11 7.23
N LEU A 57 8.28 -7.93 7.78
CA LEU A 57 8.70 -8.54 9.06
C LEU A 57 8.84 -7.47 10.13
N LEU A 58 8.21 -7.70 11.28
CA LEU A 58 8.20 -6.80 12.42
C LEU A 58 8.85 -7.47 13.64
N GLU A 59 9.82 -6.79 14.24
CA GLU A 59 10.51 -7.25 15.44
C GLU A 59 9.89 -6.64 16.70
N ALA A 60 9.55 -7.50 17.66
CA ALA A 60 9.11 -7.11 18.98
C ALA A 60 10.28 -6.66 19.86
N LYS A 61 10.01 -5.85 20.90
CA LYS A 61 11.04 -5.49 21.90
C LYS A 61 11.68 -6.69 22.59
N THR A 62 10.96 -7.79 22.68
CA THR A 62 11.37 -9.07 23.28
C THR A 62 12.13 -9.97 22.30
N GLY A 63 12.23 -9.58 21.02
CA GLY A 63 13.01 -10.26 19.98
C GLY A 63 12.21 -11.15 19.04
N GLU A 64 10.93 -11.44 19.32
CA GLU A 64 10.07 -12.23 18.45
C GLU A 64 9.78 -11.49 17.14
N VAL A 65 9.80 -12.23 16.04
CA VAL A 65 9.49 -11.69 14.71
C VAL A 65 8.08 -12.08 14.29
N ILE A 66 7.29 -11.08 13.93
CA ILE A 66 5.93 -11.22 13.42
C ILE A 66 5.91 -10.89 11.93
N ARG A 67 5.38 -11.79 11.11
CA ARG A 67 5.14 -11.53 9.68
C ARG A 67 3.80 -10.85 9.48
N VAL A 68 3.75 -9.82 8.64
CA VAL A 68 2.51 -9.17 8.23
C VAL A 68 1.94 -9.91 7.02
N HIS A 69 0.63 -10.19 7.05
CA HIS A 69 -0.12 -10.66 5.91
C HIS A 69 -1.25 -9.69 5.56
N ALA A 70 -1.45 -9.45 4.26
CA ALA A 70 -2.61 -8.71 3.78
C ALA A 70 -3.88 -9.57 3.98
N ALA A 71 -4.85 -9.02 4.73
CA ALA A 71 -6.13 -9.69 4.94
C ALA A 71 -6.91 -9.84 3.63
N ASN A 72 -7.71 -10.90 3.54
CA ASN A 72 -8.76 -10.98 2.54
C ASN A 72 -9.83 -9.93 2.83
N GLU A 73 -10.04 -9.05 1.86
CA GLU A 73 -11.01 -7.96 1.94
C GLU A 73 -11.94 -8.00 0.72
N PRO A 74 -13.16 -7.41 0.80
CA PRO A 74 -14.03 -7.28 -0.35
C PRO A 74 -13.32 -6.47 -1.44
N VAL A 75 -13.17 -7.07 -2.62
CA VAL A 75 -12.50 -6.46 -3.76
C VAL A 75 -13.24 -6.74 -5.06
N THR A 76 -13.02 -5.86 -6.03
CA THR A 76 -13.37 -6.09 -7.43
C THR A 76 -12.08 -6.24 -8.22
N THR A 77 -11.85 -7.44 -8.78
CA THR A 77 -10.73 -7.70 -9.69
C THR A 77 -11.21 -7.56 -11.14
N ALA A 78 -10.56 -6.68 -11.89
CA ALA A 78 -10.78 -6.48 -13.31
C ALA A 78 -9.70 -7.20 -14.13
N TYR A 79 -10.14 -7.96 -15.12
CA TYR A 79 -9.29 -8.71 -16.04
C TYR A 79 -9.49 -8.20 -17.47
N ILE A 80 -8.40 -8.01 -18.20
CA ILE A 80 -8.44 -7.65 -19.62
C ILE A 80 -7.26 -8.30 -20.35
N ASN A 81 -7.51 -8.84 -21.54
CA ASN A 81 -6.48 -9.56 -22.28
C ASN A 81 -5.60 -8.59 -23.08
N GLY A 82 -4.29 -8.77 -22.99
CA GLY A 82 -3.28 -8.01 -23.73
C GLY A 82 -2.65 -6.87 -22.93
N THR A 83 -1.35 -6.65 -23.15
CA THR A 83 -0.54 -5.70 -22.41
C THR A 83 -0.99 -4.24 -22.60
N LEU A 84 -1.28 -3.83 -23.84
CA LEU A 84 -1.71 -2.46 -24.11
C LEU A 84 -3.12 -2.16 -23.54
N PRO A 85 -4.14 -3.04 -23.69
CA PRO A 85 -5.41 -2.89 -23.00
C PRO A 85 -5.27 -2.80 -21.47
N LEU A 86 -4.46 -3.65 -20.85
CA LEU A 86 -4.19 -3.60 -19.41
C LEU A 86 -3.55 -2.27 -19.00
N ALA A 87 -2.53 -1.81 -19.72
CA ALA A 87 -1.87 -0.54 -19.44
C ALA A 87 -2.86 0.64 -19.51
N ARG A 88 -3.77 0.64 -20.50
CA ARG A 88 -4.83 1.66 -20.62
C ARG A 88 -5.82 1.58 -19.46
N LEU A 89 -6.22 0.37 -19.07
CA LEU A 89 -7.10 0.17 -17.92
C LEU A 89 -6.49 0.74 -16.64
N CYS A 90 -5.25 0.35 -16.32
CA CYS A 90 -4.52 0.88 -15.17
C CYS A 90 -4.35 2.40 -15.22
N TYR A 91 -4.06 2.96 -16.40
CA TYR A 91 -3.94 4.41 -16.60
C TYR A 91 -5.25 5.15 -16.31
N HIS A 92 -6.37 4.71 -16.88
CA HIS A 92 -7.65 5.38 -16.70
C HIS A 92 -8.18 5.25 -15.27
N LEU A 93 -8.01 4.09 -14.63
CA LEU A 93 -8.35 3.92 -13.22
C LEU A 93 -7.43 4.76 -12.33
N GLY A 94 -6.12 4.75 -12.57
CA GLY A 94 -5.15 5.53 -11.81
C GLY A 94 -5.39 7.05 -11.88
N ASN A 95 -5.86 7.55 -13.03
CA ASN A 95 -6.29 8.94 -13.21
C ASN A 95 -7.52 9.35 -12.38
N ARG A 96 -8.12 8.42 -11.63
CA ARG A 96 -9.17 8.70 -10.63
C ARG A 96 -8.64 8.80 -9.21
N HIS A 97 -7.32 8.73 -9.02
CA HIS A 97 -6.67 8.73 -7.71
C HIS A 97 -7.17 7.60 -6.79
N THR A 98 -7.57 6.46 -7.37
CA THR A 98 -7.95 5.27 -6.62
C THR A 98 -6.73 4.39 -6.31
N LEU A 99 -6.82 3.64 -5.23
CA LEU A 99 -5.82 2.63 -4.86
C LEU A 99 -6.03 1.39 -5.73
N LEU A 100 -4.97 0.99 -6.44
CA LEU A 100 -5.01 -0.15 -7.35
C LEU A 100 -3.91 -1.14 -6.98
N ALA A 101 -4.29 -2.40 -6.77
CA ALA A 101 -3.33 -3.49 -6.79
C ALA A 101 -3.23 -4.01 -8.22
N VAL A 102 -2.02 -4.31 -8.68
CA VAL A 102 -1.76 -4.88 -10.00
C VAL A 102 -1.02 -6.20 -9.78
N GLY A 103 -1.43 -7.24 -10.49
CA GLY A 103 -0.82 -8.54 -10.29
C GLY A 103 -1.16 -9.52 -11.41
N GLN A 104 -0.82 -10.77 -11.16
CA GLN A 104 -0.98 -11.87 -12.08
C GLN A 104 -1.43 -13.10 -11.30
N ASP A 105 -2.40 -13.84 -11.83
CA ASP A 105 -2.79 -15.15 -11.28
C ASP A 105 -1.75 -16.23 -11.64
N GLU A 106 -1.83 -17.39 -11.02
CA GLU A 106 -0.91 -18.52 -11.25
C GLU A 106 -0.86 -18.97 -12.72
N ASP A 107 -1.99 -18.89 -13.43
CA ASP A 107 -2.10 -19.21 -14.86
C ASP A 107 -1.54 -18.11 -15.78
N GLY A 108 -0.92 -17.07 -15.23
CA GLY A 108 -0.30 -15.99 -15.97
C GLY A 108 -1.27 -14.89 -16.42
N ARG A 109 -2.52 -14.88 -15.94
CA ARG A 109 -3.51 -13.86 -16.30
C ARG A 109 -3.30 -12.60 -15.46
N CYS A 110 -2.96 -11.48 -16.10
CA CYS A 110 -2.79 -10.21 -15.41
C CYS A 110 -4.14 -9.56 -15.03
N TRP A 111 -4.13 -8.81 -13.93
CA TRP A 111 -5.30 -8.14 -13.40
C TRP A 111 -4.97 -6.80 -12.73
N VAL A 112 -6.01 -5.99 -12.56
CA VAL A 112 -6.02 -4.82 -11.68
C VAL A 112 -7.17 -4.97 -10.68
N ARG A 113 -6.93 -4.69 -9.41
CA ARG A 113 -7.87 -4.92 -8.30
C ARG A 113 -8.06 -3.63 -7.51
N MET A 114 -9.29 -3.40 -7.08
CA MET A 114 -9.70 -2.23 -6.30
C MET A 114 -10.76 -2.61 -5.26
N THR A 115 -11.03 -1.72 -4.31
CA THR A 115 -12.22 -1.84 -3.46
C THR A 115 -13.50 -1.66 -4.29
N PRO A 116 -14.61 -2.35 -3.98
CA PRO A 116 -15.84 -2.25 -4.76
C PRO A 116 -16.33 -0.81 -4.90
N ASP A 117 -16.49 -0.37 -6.14
CA ASP A 117 -16.91 0.99 -6.50
C ASP A 117 -17.61 0.95 -7.85
N HIS A 118 -18.92 1.20 -7.86
CA HIS A 118 -19.75 1.11 -9.06
C HIS A 118 -19.29 2.02 -10.21
N VAL A 119 -18.70 3.19 -9.93
CA VAL A 119 -18.24 4.14 -10.96
C VAL A 119 -16.97 3.60 -11.62
N LEU A 120 -16.04 3.09 -10.82
CA LEU A 120 -14.80 2.51 -11.33
C LEU A 120 -15.06 1.19 -12.08
N GLU A 121 -16.03 0.41 -11.60
CA GLU A 121 -16.47 -0.83 -12.24
C GLU A 121 -17.10 -0.56 -13.61
N GLU A 122 -17.99 0.44 -13.71
CA GLU A 122 -18.59 0.84 -14.98
C GLU A 122 -17.53 1.33 -15.99
N LEU A 123 -16.54 2.09 -15.53
CA LEU A 123 -15.39 2.49 -16.35
C LEU A 123 -14.57 1.28 -16.82
N ALA A 124 -14.30 0.32 -15.94
CA ALA A 124 -13.54 -0.88 -16.30
C ALA A 124 -14.28 -1.73 -17.35
N LEU A 125 -15.61 -1.88 -17.21
CA LEU A 125 -16.47 -2.53 -18.19
C LEU A 125 -16.45 -1.78 -19.55
N LEU A 126 -16.55 -0.45 -19.53
CA LEU A 126 -16.49 0.37 -20.75
C LEU A 126 -15.17 0.20 -21.51
N LEU A 127 -14.07 -0.02 -20.78
CA LEU A 127 -12.74 -0.28 -21.34
C LEU A 127 -12.54 -1.75 -21.78
N GLY A 128 -13.56 -2.60 -21.62
CA GLY A 128 -13.58 -3.99 -22.07
C GLY A 128 -13.02 -5.00 -21.06
N ALA A 129 -12.93 -4.64 -19.78
CA ALA A 129 -12.55 -5.59 -18.74
C ALA A 129 -13.72 -6.48 -18.32
N THR A 130 -13.42 -7.69 -17.86
CA THR A 130 -14.36 -8.55 -17.12
C THR A 130 -14.11 -8.40 -15.62
N LEU A 131 -15.17 -8.30 -14.83
CA LEU A 131 -15.08 -8.07 -13.38
C LEU A 131 -15.42 -9.32 -12.58
N THR A 132 -14.73 -9.49 -11.45
CA THR A 132 -15.02 -10.51 -10.44
C THR A 132 -15.04 -9.87 -9.05
N HIS A 133 -16.15 -10.00 -8.34
CA HIS A 133 -16.29 -9.60 -6.93
C HIS A 133 -15.99 -10.80 -6.03
N HIS A 134 -15.06 -10.65 -5.10
CA HIS A 134 -14.63 -11.75 -4.22
C HIS A 134 -13.85 -11.21 -3.00
N GLN A 135 -13.43 -12.12 -2.13
CA GLN A 135 -12.58 -11.83 -0.97
C GLN A 135 -11.15 -12.22 -1.32
N ALA A 136 -10.23 -11.25 -1.34
CA ALA A 136 -8.82 -11.52 -1.64
C ALA A 136 -7.89 -10.48 -0.99
N PRO A 137 -6.58 -10.78 -0.90
CA PRO A 137 -5.63 -9.84 -0.32
C PRO A 137 -5.58 -8.55 -1.14
N PHE A 138 -5.66 -7.39 -0.47
CA PHE A 138 -5.61 -6.10 -1.15
C PHE A 138 -4.36 -5.32 -0.79
N ASP A 139 -3.27 -5.49 -1.55
CA ASP A 139 -2.02 -4.75 -1.36
C ASP A 139 -1.75 -3.79 -2.55
N PRO A 140 -2.38 -2.59 -2.57
CA PRO A 140 -2.31 -1.69 -3.72
C PRO A 140 -0.93 -1.05 -3.89
N GLU A 141 -0.59 -0.68 -5.12
CA GLU A 141 0.63 0.05 -5.43
C GLU A 141 0.73 1.34 -4.62
N SER A 142 1.95 1.64 -4.14
CA SER A 142 2.19 2.92 -3.47
C SER A 142 2.21 4.02 -4.52
N GLY A 143 1.60 5.17 -4.23
CA GLY A 143 1.69 6.32 -5.11
C GLY A 143 3.16 6.69 -5.36
N ALA A 144 3.50 7.10 -6.58
CA ALA A 144 4.88 7.35 -7.01
C ALA A 144 5.66 8.35 -6.11
N TYR A 145 4.95 9.22 -5.39
CA TYR A 145 5.53 10.23 -4.50
C TYR A 145 5.66 9.79 -3.03
N ALA A 146 5.16 8.61 -2.66
CA ALA A 146 5.30 8.09 -1.29
C ALA A 146 6.77 7.91 -0.87
N HIS A 147 7.67 7.73 -1.86
CA HIS A 147 9.11 7.59 -1.65
C HIS A 147 9.88 8.92 -1.78
N VAL A 148 9.36 9.92 -2.49
CA VAL A 148 10.09 11.16 -2.85
C VAL A 148 10.14 12.16 -1.69
N GLY A 149 9.22 12.08 -0.72
CA GLY A 149 9.22 12.95 0.46
C GLY A 149 10.29 12.64 1.52
N ARG A 150 11.17 11.64 1.30
CA ARG A 150 12.13 11.16 2.31
C ARG A 150 13.59 11.50 2.06
N GLU A 151 13.97 12.01 0.88
CA GLU A 151 15.36 12.34 0.59
C GLU A 151 15.71 13.85 0.66
N GLN A 152 14.73 14.73 0.94
CA GLN A 152 14.98 16.19 0.96
C GLN A 152 14.34 16.92 2.14
N SER A 153 14.53 16.43 3.36
CA SER A 153 14.49 17.31 4.54
C SER A 153 15.89 17.85 4.83
N HIS A 154 16.48 18.52 3.84
CA HIS A 154 17.53 19.50 4.08
C HIS A 154 16.89 20.88 4.05
N ASP A 155 17.05 21.54 5.20
CA ASP A 155 16.74 22.92 5.50
C ASP A 155 16.99 23.86 4.31
N HIS A 156 15.92 24.32 3.66
CA HIS A 156 15.97 25.48 2.78
C HIS A 156 15.14 26.58 3.39
N SER A 157 15.78 27.33 4.30
CA SER A 157 15.38 28.68 4.64
C SER A 157 15.32 29.52 3.35
N HIS A 158 14.14 29.71 2.78
CA HIS A 158 13.95 30.69 1.73
C HIS A 158 14.02 32.08 2.36
N GLY A 159 15.23 32.66 2.35
CA GLY A 159 15.44 34.09 2.53
C GLY A 159 14.70 34.84 1.43
N HIS A 160 13.63 35.53 1.81
CA HIS A 160 12.90 36.43 0.92
C HIS A 160 13.78 37.63 0.54
N HIS A 161 14.37 37.60 -0.65
CA HIS A 161 14.88 38.79 -1.29
C HIS A 161 13.71 39.57 -1.91
N HIS A 162 13.33 40.66 -1.26
CA HIS A 162 12.50 41.72 -1.83
C HIS A 162 13.25 42.40 -2.98
N HIS A 163 12.75 42.26 -4.21
CA HIS A 163 13.05 43.22 -5.28
C HIS A 163 11.89 44.20 -5.40
N GLY A 164 12.06 45.38 -4.79
CA GLY A 164 11.24 46.54 -5.06
C GLY A 164 11.65 47.15 -6.39
N HIS A 165 10.76 47.10 -7.38
CA HIS A 165 10.85 47.94 -8.57
C HIS A 165 10.14 49.26 -8.28
N GLN A 166 10.92 50.31 -8.03
CA GLN A 166 10.44 51.68 -8.12
C GLN A 166 10.50 52.10 -9.59
N HIS A 167 9.34 52.51 -10.12
CA HIS A 167 9.24 53.28 -11.35
C HIS A 167 9.37 54.75 -10.98
N GLU A 168 10.34 55.44 -11.57
CA GLU A 168 10.46 56.90 -11.53
C GLU A 168 10.10 57.47 -12.91
N HIS A 169 9.51 58.66 -12.86
CA HIS A 169 8.82 59.39 -13.92
C HIS A 169 9.72 59.86 -15.08
#